data_AF-A0A2M8LC65-F1
#
_entry.id   AF-A0A2M8LC65-F1
#
_cell.length_a   1.000
_cell.length_b   1.000
_cell.length_c   1.000
_cell.angle_alpha   90.00
_cell.angle_beta   90.00
_cell.angle_gamma   90.00
#
_symmetry.space_group_name_H-M   'P 1'
#
loop_
_entity.id
_entity.type
_entity.pdbx_description
1 polymer ?
#
loop_
_entity_poly.entity_id
_entity_poly.type
_entity_poly.pdbx_seq_one_letter_code
_entity_poly.pdbx_strand_id
1 'polypeptide(L)'
;MIIRFKSTNKGFTLIELLVVISIIALLSSMVLSSLNTARAKARDARRKSDIKQIELALELNFDRHGSFTQPETMCSDTSYGGLGACGAAGGNGDWDSNSDLRDLVTDGFMSELPLDPINNSTYKYNYEPWNAGQSGYVSAGQAYDLCATLESGGSFCINKRN
;
A
#
# COMPACT_ATOMS: atom_id res chain seq x y z
N MET A 1 -38.98 43.16 -46.84
CA MET A 1 -37.57 43.60 -46.66
C MET A 1 -36.85 42.53 -45.87
N ILE A 2 -35.92 41.80 -46.48
CA ILE A 2 -35.19 40.67 -45.85
C ILE A 2 -33.79 41.17 -45.52
N ILE A 3 -33.43 41.18 -44.24
CA ILE A 3 -32.09 41.60 -43.78
C ILE A 3 -31.18 40.37 -43.86
N ARG A 4 -30.16 40.40 -44.73
CA ARG A 4 -29.14 39.33 -44.80
C ARG A 4 -27.94 39.67 -43.91
N PHE A 5 -27.69 38.85 -42.89
CA PHE A 5 -26.47 38.92 -42.10
C PHE A 5 -25.28 38.39 -42.93
N LYS A 6 -24.30 39.25 -43.16
CA LYS A 6 -23.07 38.91 -43.87
C LYS A 6 -22.12 38.21 -42.89
N SER A 7 -21.92 36.90 -43.03
CA SER A 7 -20.93 36.15 -42.25
C SER A 7 -19.52 36.62 -42.63
N THR A 8 -18.83 37.27 -41.70
CA THR A 8 -17.41 37.61 -41.83
C THR A 8 -16.58 36.42 -41.36
N ASN A 9 -16.21 35.55 -42.29
CA ASN A 9 -15.26 34.47 -42.01
C ASN A 9 -13.87 35.08 -41.73
N LYS A 10 -13.54 35.27 -40.45
CA LYS A 10 -12.19 35.63 -40.01
C LYS A 10 -11.37 34.34 -39.95
N GLY A 11 -10.35 34.23 -40.80
CA GLY A 11 -9.36 33.15 -40.71
C GLY A 11 -8.39 33.41 -39.56
N PHE A 12 -7.94 32.34 -38.90
CA PHE A 12 -6.87 32.44 -37.90
C PHE A 12 -5.56 32.80 -38.58
N THR A 13 -4.80 33.70 -37.98
CA THR A 13 -3.43 33.99 -38.39
C THR A 13 -2.49 32.89 -37.87
N LEU A 14 -1.40 32.62 -38.60
CA LEU A 14 -0.38 31.65 -38.15
C LEU A 14 0.20 32.02 -36.78
N ILE A 15 0.34 33.31 -36.50
CA ILE A 15 0.86 33.80 -35.22
C ILE A 15 -0.10 33.55 -34.06
N GLU A 16 -1.42 33.69 -34.27
CA GLU A 16 -2.42 33.37 -33.25
C GLU A 16 -2.38 31.88 -32.88
N LEU A 17 -2.28 30.99 -33.87
CA LEU A 17 -2.14 29.55 -33.61
C LEU A 17 -0.84 29.23 -32.87
N LEU A 18 0.27 29.88 -33.27
CA LEU A 18 1.59 29.66 -32.67
C LEU A 18 1.64 30.10 -31.20
N VAL A 19 1.03 31.24 -30.87
CA VAL A 19 0.96 31.72 -29.48
C VAL A 19 0.14 30.74 -28.62
N VAL A 20 -0.98 30.22 -29.12
CA VAL A 20 -1.84 29.29 -28.35
C VAL A 20 -1.09 28.00 -28.00
N ILE A 21 -0.43 27.36 -28.97
CA ILE A 21 0.31 26.13 -28.69
C ILE A 21 1.49 26.39 -27.75
N SER A 22 2.11 27.57 -27.82
CA SER A 22 3.21 27.95 -26.93
C SER A 22 2.75 28.07 -25.47
N ILE A 23 1.56 28.65 -25.23
CA ILE A 23 0.97 28.78 -23.89
C ILE A 23 0.54 27.40 -23.36
N ILE A 24 -0.10 26.57 -24.19
CA ILE A 24 -0.49 25.20 -23.79
C ILE A 24 0.73 24.37 -23.42
N ALA A 25 1.81 24.45 -24.22
CA ALA A 25 3.06 23.74 -23.93
C ALA A 25 3.65 24.16 -22.58
N LEU A 26 3.72 25.46 -22.31
CA LEU A 26 4.23 26.00 -21.04
C LEU A 26 3.39 25.53 -19.85
N LEU A 27 2.06 25.67 -19.91
CA LEU A 27 1.18 25.24 -18.83
C LEU A 27 1.20 23.72 -18.61
N SER A 28 1.22 22.94 -19.69
CA SER A 28 1.24 21.47 -19.61
C SER A 28 2.50 20.93 -18.92
N SER A 29 3.65 21.58 -19.13
CA SER A 29 4.91 21.18 -18.50
C SER A 29 4.88 21.28 -16.96
N MET A 30 4.26 22.34 -16.43
CA MET A 30 4.11 22.55 -14.98
C MET A 30 3.14 21.53 -14.37
N VAL A 31 2.03 21.25 -15.07
CA VAL A 31 1.03 20.28 -14.62
C VAL A 31 1.61 18.88 -14.52
N LEU A 32 2.39 18.44 -15.51
CA LEU A 32 2.96 17.09 -15.52
C LEU A 32 3.90 16.84 -14.32
N SER A 33 4.72 17.82 -13.96
CA SER A 33 5.61 17.72 -12.79
C SER A 33 4.81 17.52 -11.49
N SER A 34 3.72 18.27 -11.31
CA SER A 34 2.88 18.18 -10.12
C SER A 34 2.10 16.85 -10.01
N LEU A 35 1.74 16.24 -11.15
CA LEU A 35 0.93 15.04 -11.20
C LEU A 35 1.67 13.79 -10.67
N ASN A 36 2.98 13.70 -10.91
CA ASN A 36 3.78 12.57 -10.43
C ASN A 36 3.81 12.50 -8.90
N THR A 37 4.00 13.65 -8.24
CA THR A 37 3.95 13.75 -6.78
C THR A 37 2.56 13.46 -6.22
N ALA A 38 1.51 13.93 -6.90
CA ALA A 38 0.13 13.66 -6.49
C ALA A 38 -0.21 12.16 -6.55
N ARG A 39 0.26 11.45 -7.58
CA ARG A 39 0.08 10.00 -7.71
C ARG A 39 0.79 9.22 -6.60
N ALA A 40 2.02 9.61 -6.24
CA ALA A 40 2.74 8.99 -5.13
C ALA A 40 1.98 9.17 -3.80
N LYS A 41 1.52 10.40 -3.50
CA LYS A 41 0.71 10.66 -2.30
C LYS A 41 -0.61 9.88 -2.27
N ALA A 42 -1.26 9.69 -3.42
CA ALA A 42 -2.48 8.88 -3.51
C ALA A 42 -2.21 7.40 -3.20
N ARG A 43 -1.08 6.85 -3.67
CA ARG A 43 -0.64 5.48 -3.31
C ARG A 43 -0.31 5.37 -1.82
N ASP A 44 0.37 6.36 -1.24
CA ASP A 44 0.64 6.39 0.19
C ASP A 44 -0.63 6.45 1.04
N ALA A 45 -1.64 7.20 0.59
CA ALA A 45 -2.95 7.22 1.25
C ALA A 45 -3.63 5.85 1.20
N ARG A 46 -3.51 5.13 0.08
CA ARG A 46 -4.00 3.74 -0.05
C ARG A 46 -3.26 2.81 0.91
N ARG A 47 -1.92 2.84 0.95
CA ARG A 47 -1.12 2.03 1.89
C ARG A 47 -1.54 2.19 3.34
N LYS A 48 -1.78 3.43 3.77
CA LYS A 48 -2.25 3.74 5.12
C LYS A 48 -3.65 3.20 5.38
N SER A 49 -4.54 3.24 4.39
CA SER A 49 -5.88 2.65 4.49
C SER A 49 -5.80 1.12 4.60
N ASP A 50 -4.97 0.49 3.77
CA ASP A 50 -4.79 -0.96 3.73
C ASP A 50 -4.27 -1.48 5.08
N ILE A 51 -3.27 -0.82 5.68
CA ILE A 51 -2.79 -1.15 7.03
C ILE A 51 -3.88 -1.08 8.09
N LYS A 52 -4.73 -0.05 8.05
CA LYS A 52 -5.82 0.10 9.03
C LYS A 52 -6.89 -0.98 8.85
N GLN A 53 -7.12 -1.44 7.62
CA GLN A 53 -8.04 -2.55 7.37
C GLN A 53 -7.50 -3.85 7.96
N ILE A 54 -6.19 -4.10 7.80
CA ILE A 54 -5.52 -5.26 8.41
C ILE A 54 -5.55 -5.15 9.94
N GLU A 55 -5.25 -3.98 10.52
CA GLU A 55 -5.34 -3.73 11.96
C GLU A 55 -6.73 -4.10 12.50
N LEU A 56 -7.80 -3.63 11.85
CA LEU A 56 -9.15 -3.96 12.27
C LEU A 56 -9.43 -5.47 12.20
N ALA A 57 -8.97 -6.14 11.14
CA ALA A 57 -9.12 -7.59 11.02
C ALA A 57 -8.33 -8.35 12.09
N LEU A 58 -7.13 -7.88 12.43
CA LEU A 58 -6.33 -8.42 13.54
C LEU A 58 -7.06 -8.26 14.87
N GLU A 59 -7.66 -7.11 15.15
CA GLU A 59 -8.45 -6.89 16.36
C GLU A 59 -9.66 -7.83 16.42
N LEU A 60 -10.39 -8.01 15.31
CA LEU A 60 -11.51 -8.95 15.24
C LEU A 60 -11.06 -10.42 15.42
N ASN A 61 -9.86 -10.75 14.92
CA ASN A 61 -9.27 -12.07 15.14
C ASN A 61 -8.91 -12.29 16.61
N PHE A 62 -8.33 -11.27 17.26
CA PHE A 62 -8.03 -11.31 18.69
C PHE A 62 -9.29 -11.48 19.53
N ASP A 63 -10.38 -10.78 19.20
CA ASP A 63 -11.66 -10.93 19.89
C ASP A 63 -12.24 -12.35 19.75
N ARG A 64 -12.02 -13.03 18.61
CA ARG A 64 -12.52 -14.39 18.37
C ARG A 64 -11.63 -15.47 18.98
N HIS A 65 -10.32 -15.37 18.79
CA HIS A 65 -9.37 -16.44 19.07
C HIS A 65 -8.44 -16.15 20.25
N GLY A 66 -8.50 -14.94 20.81
CA GLY A 66 -7.61 -14.49 21.88
C GLY A 66 -6.17 -14.24 21.41
N SER A 67 -5.94 -14.18 20.09
CA SER A 67 -4.62 -13.96 19.48
C SER A 67 -4.80 -13.22 18.15
N PHE A 68 -3.85 -12.35 17.82
CA PHE A 68 -3.81 -11.60 16.56
C PHE A 68 -3.52 -12.51 15.35
N THR A 69 -2.83 -13.63 15.56
CA THR A 69 -2.52 -14.67 14.55
C THR A 69 -2.45 -16.04 15.22
N GLN A 70 -2.57 -17.14 14.47
CA GLN A 70 -2.45 -18.47 15.06
C GLN A 70 -1.05 -18.69 15.68
N PRO A 71 -0.94 -19.37 16.84
CA PRO A 71 0.36 -19.69 17.43
C PRO A 71 1.19 -20.56 16.47
N GLU A 72 2.50 -20.31 16.45
CA GLU A 72 3.53 -20.73 15.46
C GLU A 72 3.74 -22.25 15.29
N THR A 73 2.78 -23.07 15.71
CA THR A 73 2.78 -24.53 15.56
C THR A 73 2.93 -25.01 14.11
N MET A 74 2.88 -24.12 13.11
CA MET A 74 3.03 -24.43 11.69
C MET A 74 4.23 -23.76 10.99
N CYS A 75 5.09 -22.99 11.66
CA CYS A 75 6.29 -22.45 11.02
C CYS A 75 7.54 -23.24 11.41
N SER A 76 7.84 -24.28 10.65
CA SER A 76 9.19 -24.85 10.62
C SER A 76 10.02 -24.11 9.57
N ASP A 77 10.62 -22.99 9.94
CA ASP A 77 11.69 -22.37 9.15
C ASP A 77 13.06 -22.61 9.82
N THR A 78 14.02 -23.06 9.02
CA THR A 78 15.41 -23.29 9.42
C THR A 78 16.35 -22.25 8.79
N SER A 79 15.83 -21.19 8.17
CA SER A 79 16.60 -20.30 7.30
C SER A 79 17.08 -19.03 7.99
N TYR A 80 17.45 -19.11 9.27
CA TYR A 80 18.36 -18.16 9.93
C TYR A 80 19.13 -18.87 11.05
N GLY A 81 19.85 -19.95 10.72
CA GLY A 81 20.55 -20.70 11.77
C GLY A 81 19.62 -21.07 12.94
N GLY A 82 18.41 -21.55 12.62
CA GLY A 82 17.50 -22.13 13.60
C GLY A 82 16.41 -21.24 14.20
N LEU A 83 15.93 -20.20 13.52
CA LEU A 83 14.74 -19.44 13.96
C LEU A 83 13.85 -19.02 12.78
N GLY A 84 13.20 -19.99 12.14
CA GLY A 84 11.74 -20.11 12.21
C GLY A 84 10.89 -18.86 11.99
N ALA A 85 11.18 -18.01 11.00
CA ALA A 85 10.43 -16.76 10.88
C ALA A 85 9.10 -16.99 10.16
N CYS A 86 8.06 -17.36 10.90
CA CYS A 86 6.69 -17.06 10.51
C CYS A 86 6.60 -15.53 10.38
N GLY A 87 6.15 -15.05 9.23
CA GLY A 87 6.02 -13.62 8.98
C GLY A 87 7.28 -12.92 8.46
N ALA A 88 8.41 -13.61 8.24
CA ALA A 88 9.43 -13.02 7.38
C ALA A 88 8.91 -13.01 5.94
N ALA A 89 8.39 -11.86 5.50
CA ALA A 89 8.34 -11.51 4.08
C ALA A 89 9.79 -11.39 3.53
N GLY A 90 10.50 -12.52 3.51
CA GLY A 90 11.78 -12.77 2.86
C GLY A 90 11.60 -13.09 1.36
N GLY A 91 10.35 -13.15 0.89
CA GLY A 91 10.02 -13.09 -0.53
C GLY A 91 9.98 -11.66 -1.07
N ASN A 92 10.24 -11.50 -2.36
CA ASN A 92 10.18 -10.22 -3.09
C ASN A 92 8.75 -9.65 -3.25
N GLY A 93 7.77 -10.07 -2.46
CA GLY A 93 6.35 -9.70 -2.61
C GLY A 93 5.61 -9.57 -1.28
N ASP A 94 4.51 -8.82 -1.32
CA ASP A 94 3.58 -8.67 -0.18
C ASP A 94 2.92 -9.99 0.16
N TRP A 95 3.03 -10.41 1.42
CA TRP A 95 2.45 -11.64 1.99
C TRP A 95 2.86 -12.91 1.23
N ASP A 96 3.87 -13.62 1.73
CA ASP A 96 4.18 -14.94 1.15
C ASP A 96 3.06 -15.97 1.44
N SER A 97 3.13 -17.12 0.76
CA SER A 97 2.15 -18.21 0.94
C SER A 97 2.03 -18.71 2.38
N ASN A 98 3.04 -18.42 3.23
CA ASN A 98 3.17 -18.82 4.63
C ASN A 98 2.95 -17.65 5.61
N SER A 99 2.38 -16.54 5.15
CA SER A 99 2.15 -15.37 5.99
C SER A 99 1.16 -15.71 7.11
N ASP A 100 1.50 -15.33 8.34
CA ASP A 100 0.65 -15.50 9.52
C ASP A 100 -0.70 -14.76 9.42
N LEU A 101 -0.83 -13.82 8.46
CA LEU A 101 -2.06 -13.09 8.21
C LEU A 101 -3.06 -13.82 7.32
N ARG A 102 -2.72 -15.00 6.78
CA ARG A 102 -3.65 -15.79 5.97
C ARG A 102 -4.87 -16.27 6.76
N ASP A 103 -4.74 -16.34 8.07
CA ASP A 103 -5.84 -16.64 8.99
C ASP A 103 -6.95 -15.62 8.89
N LEU A 104 -6.60 -14.34 8.71
CA LEU A 104 -7.58 -13.27 8.52
C LEU A 104 -8.47 -13.51 7.30
N VAL A 105 -7.92 -14.13 6.25
CA VAL A 105 -8.66 -14.49 5.04
C VAL A 105 -9.43 -15.79 5.25
N THR A 106 -8.80 -16.78 5.86
CA THR A 106 -9.39 -18.12 6.09
C THR A 106 -10.58 -18.07 7.05
N ASP A 107 -10.48 -17.25 8.10
CA ASP A 107 -11.51 -17.06 9.12
C ASP A 107 -12.60 -16.05 8.70
N GLY A 108 -12.46 -15.48 7.50
CA GLY A 108 -13.44 -14.60 6.86
C GLY A 108 -13.47 -13.17 7.39
N PHE A 109 -12.42 -12.71 8.07
CA PHE A 109 -12.31 -11.30 8.50
C PHE A 109 -11.98 -10.39 7.32
N MET A 110 -11.31 -10.91 6.28
CA MET A 110 -10.99 -10.20 5.05
C MET A 110 -11.20 -11.09 3.83
N SER A 111 -11.60 -10.53 2.68
CA SER A 111 -11.75 -11.32 1.45
C SER A 111 -10.42 -11.64 0.78
N GLU A 112 -9.44 -10.75 0.90
CA GLU A 112 -8.07 -10.92 0.42
C GLU A 112 -7.14 -9.98 1.18
N LEU A 113 -5.85 -10.31 1.25
CA LEU A 113 -4.83 -9.42 1.80
C LEU A 113 -4.49 -8.34 0.76
N PRO A 114 -4.41 -7.05 1.15
CA PRO A 114 -4.12 -5.98 0.22
C PRO A 114 -2.67 -6.09 -0.29
N LEU A 115 -2.50 -5.81 -1.58
CA LEU A 115 -1.20 -5.75 -2.25
C LEU A 115 -0.82 -4.28 -2.52
N ASP A 116 0.46 -3.96 -2.39
CA ASP A 116 0.99 -2.64 -2.67
C ASP A 116 0.67 -2.26 -4.14
N PRO A 117 0.30 -1.00 -4.43
CA PRO A 117 -0.04 -0.60 -5.79
C PRO A 117 1.11 -0.70 -6.81
N ILE A 118 2.37 -0.71 -6.34
CA ILE A 118 3.57 -0.91 -7.15
C ILE A 118 4.06 -2.36 -7.02
N ASN A 119 3.89 -2.98 -5.84
CA ASN A 119 4.24 -4.37 -5.54
C ASN A 119 5.65 -4.72 -6.01
N ASN A 120 6.66 -4.07 -5.40
CA ASN A 120 8.07 -4.30 -5.69
C ASN A 120 8.85 -4.63 -4.41
N SER A 121 10.13 -4.97 -4.54
CA SER A 121 10.97 -5.33 -3.38
C SER A 121 11.23 -4.19 -2.38
N THR A 122 10.89 -2.94 -2.72
CA THR A 122 11.18 -1.73 -1.93
C THR A 122 9.94 -1.21 -1.19
N TYR A 123 8.76 -1.26 -1.83
CA TYR A 123 7.49 -0.83 -1.27
C TYR A 123 6.67 -2.09 -0.99
N LYS A 124 6.79 -2.57 0.25
CA LYS A 124 6.10 -3.75 0.74
C LYS A 124 5.40 -3.51 2.08
N TYR A 125 4.37 -4.28 2.34
CA TYR A 125 3.78 -4.44 3.66
C TYR A 125 4.59 -5.45 4.47
N ASN A 126 4.78 -5.16 5.75
CA ASN A 126 5.49 -6.01 6.68
C ASN A 126 4.64 -6.23 7.93
N TYR A 127 4.54 -7.47 8.37
CA TYR A 127 3.94 -7.85 9.65
C TYR A 127 4.93 -8.70 10.41
N GLU A 128 5.29 -8.26 11.61
CA GLU A 128 6.17 -8.99 12.51
C GLU A 128 5.43 -9.23 13.82
N PRO A 129 5.18 -10.50 14.20
CA PRO A 129 4.72 -10.80 15.55
C PRO A 129 5.82 -10.43 16.55
N TRP A 130 5.44 -9.83 17.67
CA TRP A 130 6.39 -9.48 18.71
C TRP A 130 7.01 -10.75 19.32
N ASN A 131 8.34 -10.78 19.40
CA ASN A 131 9.19 -11.94 19.78
C ASN A 131 9.30 -13.07 18.73
N ALA A 132 8.90 -12.85 17.47
CA ALA A 132 9.18 -13.80 16.38
C ALA A 132 10.70 -14.09 16.32
N GLY A 133 11.09 -15.33 16.64
CA GLY A 133 12.49 -15.74 16.66
C GLY A 133 13.22 -15.66 18.02
N GLN A 134 12.55 -15.45 19.16
CA GLN A 134 13.18 -15.75 20.44
C GLN A 134 12.82 -17.17 20.92
N SER A 135 13.82 -18.04 21.04
CA SER A 135 13.65 -19.40 21.59
C SER A 135 13.06 -19.34 23.01
N GLY A 136 11.88 -19.93 23.20
CA GLY A 136 11.22 -20.05 24.51
C GLY A 136 10.00 -19.13 24.74
N TYR A 137 9.60 -18.30 23.79
CA TYR A 137 8.37 -17.52 23.90
C TYR A 137 7.19 -18.29 23.29
N VAL A 138 6.26 -18.74 24.15
CA VAL A 138 5.04 -19.49 23.78
C VAL A 138 3.84 -18.58 23.47
N SER A 139 4.08 -17.30 23.18
CA SER A 139 3.04 -16.27 23.10
C SER A 139 3.17 -15.37 21.86
N ALA A 140 3.60 -15.96 20.75
CA ALA A 140 3.45 -15.33 19.45
C ALA A 140 1.98 -15.00 19.19
N GLY A 141 1.72 -13.82 18.62
CA GLY A 141 0.36 -13.36 18.32
C GLY A 141 -0.34 -12.56 19.44
N GLN A 142 0.32 -12.25 20.56
CA GLN A 142 -0.23 -11.32 21.57
C GLN A 142 0.13 -9.85 21.32
N ALA A 143 1.09 -9.60 20.45
CA ALA A 143 1.57 -8.29 20.07
C ALA A 143 2.14 -8.36 18.65
N TYR A 144 2.12 -7.24 17.93
CA TYR A 144 2.60 -7.18 16.55
C TYR A 144 3.09 -5.78 16.19
N ASP A 145 3.96 -5.72 15.18
CA ASP A 145 4.36 -4.53 14.44
C ASP A 145 3.90 -4.69 12.97
N LEU A 146 3.01 -3.82 12.50
CA LEU A 146 2.47 -3.80 11.13
C LEU A 146 2.91 -2.51 10.42
N CYS A 147 3.67 -2.62 9.33
CA CYS A 147 4.32 -1.49 8.68
C CYS A 147 4.14 -1.46 7.15
N ALA A 148 4.13 -0.26 6.57
CA ALA A 148 4.23 -0.02 5.13
C ALA A 148 5.31 1.01 4.85
N THR A 149 6.12 0.79 3.84
CA THR A 149 7.08 1.78 3.33
C THR A 149 6.37 2.78 2.41
N LEU A 150 6.54 4.08 2.67
CA LEU A 150 5.89 5.15 1.89
C LEU A 150 6.81 5.69 0.80
N GLU A 151 6.22 6.10 -0.33
CA GLU A 151 6.94 6.75 -1.43
C GLU A 151 7.37 8.18 -1.09
N SER A 152 6.61 8.87 -0.24
CA SER A 152 6.99 10.20 0.27
C SER A 152 8.20 10.18 1.22
N GLY A 153 8.71 8.99 1.58
CA GLY A 153 9.75 8.78 2.56
C GLY A 153 9.19 8.34 3.93
N GLY A 154 9.95 7.47 4.60
CA GLY A 154 9.60 6.89 5.90
C GLY A 154 8.71 5.64 5.80
N SER A 155 8.31 5.15 6.97
CA SER A 155 7.38 4.02 7.10
C SER A 155 6.19 4.43 7.96
N PHE A 156 5.01 3.94 7.62
CA PHE A 156 3.83 4.02 8.46
C PHE A 156 3.66 2.70 9.19
N CYS A 157 3.80 2.72 10.51
CA CYS A 157 3.71 1.53 11.35
C CYS A 157 2.61 1.69 12.40
N ILE A 158 1.90 0.60 12.64
CA ILE A 158 0.96 0.43 13.75
C ILE A 158 1.49 -0.72 14.58
N ASN A 159 1.59 -0.51 15.89
CA ASN A 159 2.02 -1.54 16.81
C ASN A 159 1.01 -1.72 17.94
N LYS A 160 0.92 -2.95 18.41
CA LYS A 160 0.18 -3.31 19.63
C LYS A 160 1.15 -4.05 20.53
N ARG A 161 1.40 -3.47 21.70
CA ARG A 161 2.15 -4.09 22.81
C ARG A 161 1.23 -4.10 24.02
N ASN A 162 1.06 -5.26 24.64
CA ASN A 162 0.30 -5.40 25.88
C ASN A 162 1.18 -5.04 27.08
#